data_AF-A0A2E3TLM4-F1
#
_entry.id   AF-A0A2E3TLM4-F1
#
_cell.length_a   1.000
_cell.length_b   1.000
_cell.length_c   1.000
_cell.angle_alpha   90.00
_cell.angle_beta   90.00
_cell.angle_gamma   90.00
#
_symmetry.space_group_name_H-M   'P 1'
#
loop_
_entity.id
_entity.type
_entity.pdbx_description
1 polymer ?
#
loop_
_entity_poly.entity_id
_entity_poly.type
_entity_poly.pdbx_seq_one_letter_code
_entity_poly.pdbx_strand_id
1 'polypeptide(L)'
;KKDNKILKNQLRKLNPNAEISECRHEAKYLKEIFGDDQFGLEKLQGMNIVSLSAIAVPESFENALKSFGANIIHNYRFADHHRYSQQEIINIINHAVKLGADAIVTTEKDAVRFPFIERIDIPLLYMRVEIEMITGEEEFISWIDRICFKSSKIN
;
A
#
# COMPACT_ATOMS: atom_id res chain seq x y z
N LYS A 1 11.59 10.56 -10.52
CA LYS A 1 10.17 11.00 -10.55
C LYS A 1 9.66 10.84 -11.98
N LYS A 2 8.52 10.18 -12.22
CA LYS A 2 7.89 10.16 -13.55
C LYS A 2 7.40 11.57 -13.87
N ASP A 3 7.80 12.12 -15.00
CA ASP A 3 7.31 13.41 -15.48
C ASP A 3 5.97 13.21 -16.20
N ASN A 4 4.90 13.77 -15.64
CA ASN A 4 3.54 13.67 -16.19
C ASN A 4 3.26 14.70 -17.31
N LYS A 5 4.25 15.49 -17.73
CA LYS A 5 4.09 16.53 -18.76
C LYS A 5 3.48 16.02 -20.07
N ILE A 6 3.86 14.83 -20.52
CA ILE A 6 3.30 14.22 -21.74
C ILE A 6 1.80 13.98 -21.57
N LEU A 7 1.40 13.36 -20.45
CA LEU A 7 0.00 13.06 -20.15
C LEU A 7 -0.82 14.35 -20.00
N LYS A 8 -0.31 15.36 -19.29
CA LYS A 8 -0.96 16.67 -19.16
C LYS A 8 -1.18 17.34 -20.52
N ASN A 9 -0.19 17.29 -21.39
CA ASN A 9 -0.31 17.84 -22.74
C ASN A 9 -1.38 17.12 -23.56
N GLN A 10 -1.49 15.79 -23.43
CA GLN A 10 -2.55 15.01 -24.07
C GLN A 10 -3.93 15.39 -23.53
N LEU A 11 -4.08 15.48 -22.19
CA LEU A 11 -5.34 15.89 -21.56
C LEU A 11 -5.76 17.30 -22.01
N ARG A 12 -4.83 18.25 -22.09
CA ARG A 12 -5.09 19.62 -22.55
C ARG A 12 -5.49 19.69 -24.04
N LYS A 13 -4.96 18.81 -24.90
CA LYS A 13 -5.38 18.70 -26.30
C LYS A 13 -6.81 18.17 -26.44
N LEU A 14 -7.22 17.26 -25.56
CA LEU A 14 -8.55 16.66 -25.58
C LEU A 14 -9.59 17.57 -24.92
N ASN A 15 -9.22 18.24 -23.83
CA ASN A 15 -10.06 19.21 -23.14
C ASN A 15 -9.19 20.34 -22.55
N PRO A 16 -9.18 21.52 -23.21
CA PRO A 16 -8.43 22.68 -22.73
C PRO A 16 -8.82 23.14 -21.33
N ASN A 17 -10.08 22.93 -20.93
CA ASN A 17 -10.66 23.42 -19.69
C ASN A 17 -10.72 22.35 -18.59
N ALA A 18 -10.19 21.14 -18.82
CA ALA A 18 -10.20 20.10 -17.81
C ALA A 18 -9.45 20.56 -16.55
N GLU A 19 -10.13 20.56 -15.43
CA GLU A 19 -9.53 20.70 -14.11
C GLU A 19 -8.61 19.48 -13.85
N ILE A 20 -7.34 19.69 -13.47
CA ILE A 20 -6.34 18.61 -13.28
C ILE A 20 -5.66 18.78 -11.92
N SER A 21 -5.72 17.72 -11.12
CA SER A 21 -4.97 17.57 -9.88
C SER A 21 -4.04 16.35 -10.01
N GLU A 22 -2.89 16.39 -9.35
CA GLU A 22 -1.91 15.30 -9.37
C GLU A 22 -1.71 14.76 -7.98
N CYS A 23 -1.65 13.43 -7.86
CA CYS A 23 -1.31 12.75 -6.63
C CYS A 23 -0.38 11.57 -6.90
N ARG A 24 0.24 11.06 -5.83
CA ARG A 24 0.98 9.79 -5.86
C ARG A 24 0.68 8.97 -4.61
N HIS A 25 0.90 7.67 -4.74
CA HIS A 25 0.98 6.78 -3.59
C HIS A 25 2.37 6.90 -2.97
N GLU A 26 2.42 7.24 -1.68
CA GLU A 26 3.64 7.40 -0.90
C GLU A 26 3.63 6.38 0.24
N ALA A 27 4.65 5.51 0.29
CA ALA A 27 4.85 4.62 1.43
C ALA A 27 5.30 5.44 2.66
N LYS A 28 4.76 5.13 3.85
CA LYS A 28 5.01 5.92 5.07
C LYS A 28 5.82 5.16 6.11
N TYR A 29 5.36 3.98 6.51
CA TYR A 29 5.95 3.19 7.59
C TYR A 29 5.53 1.72 7.48
N LEU A 30 6.16 0.87 8.29
CA LEU A 30 5.70 -0.48 8.59
C LEU A 30 4.97 -0.49 9.94
N LYS A 31 3.92 -1.30 10.07
CA LYS A 31 3.24 -1.51 11.36
C LYS A 31 2.95 -3.00 11.58
N GLU A 32 3.04 -3.45 12.81
CA GLU A 32 2.59 -4.79 13.18
C GLU A 32 1.08 -4.96 12.97
N ILE A 33 0.67 -6.16 12.52
CA ILE A 33 -0.75 -6.47 12.29
C ILE A 33 -1.52 -6.63 13.59
N PHE A 34 -0.89 -7.23 14.62
CA PHE A 34 -1.55 -7.55 15.90
C PHE A 34 -0.89 -6.86 17.11
N GLY A 35 -0.01 -5.89 16.85
CA GLY A 35 0.70 -5.11 17.85
C GLY A 35 0.57 -3.61 17.58
N ASP A 36 1.07 -2.80 18.52
CA ASP A 36 1.07 -1.34 18.40
C ASP A 36 2.38 -0.80 17.81
N ASP A 37 3.37 -1.67 17.58
CA ASP A 37 4.68 -1.27 17.10
C ASP A 37 4.64 -0.75 15.66
N GLN A 38 5.31 0.37 15.46
CA GLN A 38 5.48 1.04 14.18
C GLN A 38 6.97 1.28 13.92
N PHE A 39 7.39 1.07 12.69
CA PHE A 39 8.78 1.21 12.26
C PHE A 39 8.87 2.07 11.00
N GLY A 40 9.93 2.86 10.88
CA GLY A 40 10.24 3.53 9.63
C GLY A 40 10.63 2.52 8.53
N LEU A 41 10.57 2.97 7.28
CA LEU A 41 10.84 2.13 6.11
C LEU A 41 12.31 1.69 6.03
N GLU A 42 13.21 2.41 6.68
CA GLU A 42 14.62 2.05 6.85
C GLU A 42 14.81 0.70 7.54
N LYS A 43 13.82 0.22 8.30
CA LYS A 43 13.83 -1.12 8.89
C LYS A 43 13.99 -2.20 7.82
N LEU A 44 13.46 -2.00 6.61
CA LEU A 44 13.55 -2.97 5.51
C LEU A 44 14.96 -3.18 4.99
N GLN A 45 15.89 -2.24 5.23
CA GLN A 45 17.22 -2.27 4.65
C GLN A 45 18.00 -3.52 5.09
N GLY A 46 18.24 -4.44 4.14
CA GLY A 46 18.98 -5.67 4.37
C GLY A 46 18.16 -6.80 5.03
N MET A 47 16.87 -6.59 5.33
CA MET A 47 16.01 -7.65 5.86
C MET A 47 15.70 -8.69 4.78
N ASN A 48 15.81 -9.96 5.14
CA ASN A 48 15.25 -11.08 4.40
C ASN A 48 13.76 -11.19 4.74
N ILE A 49 12.88 -10.88 3.80
CA ILE A 49 11.44 -10.88 4.05
C ILE A 49 10.70 -11.90 3.18
N VAL A 50 9.60 -12.41 3.71
CA VAL A 50 8.55 -13.03 2.91
C VAL A 50 7.51 -11.97 2.58
N SER A 51 7.17 -11.79 1.30
CA SER A 51 6.06 -10.92 0.92
C SER A 51 4.77 -11.73 0.79
N LEU A 52 3.65 -11.10 1.14
CA LEU A 52 2.31 -11.66 0.97
C LEU A 52 1.38 -10.59 0.42
N SER A 53 0.62 -10.88 -0.64
CA SER A 53 -0.39 -9.93 -1.13
C SER A 53 -1.53 -10.60 -1.91
N ALA A 54 -2.73 -10.00 -1.79
CA ALA A 54 -3.92 -10.32 -2.57
C ALA A 54 -4.46 -9.03 -3.21
N ILE A 55 -3.63 -8.43 -4.08
CA ILE A 55 -3.93 -7.20 -4.82
C ILE A 55 -3.80 -7.44 -6.33
N ALA A 56 -4.45 -6.59 -7.13
CA ALA A 56 -4.44 -6.70 -8.59
C ALA A 56 -3.04 -6.68 -9.25
N VAL A 57 -2.06 -5.98 -8.66
CA VAL A 57 -0.69 -5.87 -9.21
C VAL A 57 0.36 -6.09 -8.11
N PRO A 58 0.63 -7.34 -7.71
CA PRO A 58 1.58 -7.69 -6.65
C PRO A 58 3.00 -7.16 -6.90
N GLU A 59 3.44 -7.14 -8.16
CA GLU A 59 4.77 -6.69 -8.55
C GLU A 59 5.04 -5.25 -8.12
N SER A 60 4.01 -4.39 -8.13
CA SER A 60 4.16 -3.00 -7.68
C SER A 60 4.50 -2.92 -6.19
N PHE A 61 3.91 -3.78 -5.37
CA PHE A 61 4.18 -3.85 -3.95
C PHE A 61 5.57 -4.43 -3.66
N GLU A 62 5.92 -5.53 -4.33
CA GLU A 62 7.24 -6.16 -4.21
C GLU A 62 8.37 -5.21 -4.62
N ASN A 63 8.19 -4.46 -5.72
CA ASN A 63 9.18 -3.48 -6.17
C ASN A 63 9.33 -2.32 -5.18
N ALA A 64 8.24 -1.90 -4.52
CA ALA A 64 8.31 -0.89 -3.46
C ALA A 64 9.14 -1.41 -2.28
N LEU A 65 8.88 -2.62 -1.79
CA LEU A 65 9.67 -3.23 -0.70
C LEU A 65 11.16 -3.33 -1.04
N LYS A 66 11.48 -3.81 -2.25
CA LYS A 66 12.86 -3.87 -2.75
C LYS A 66 13.52 -2.49 -2.84
N SER A 67 12.76 -1.45 -3.21
CA SER A 67 13.29 -0.08 -3.29
C SER A 67 13.69 0.50 -1.94
N PHE A 68 13.16 -0.03 -0.84
CA PHE A 68 13.59 0.28 0.54
C PHE A 68 14.66 -0.68 1.07
N GLY A 69 15.26 -1.51 0.21
CA GLY A 69 16.40 -2.36 0.55
C GLY A 69 16.06 -3.75 1.10
N ALA A 70 14.79 -4.17 1.05
CA ALA A 70 14.41 -5.52 1.45
C ALA A 70 14.90 -6.57 0.43
N ASN A 71 15.42 -7.69 0.95
CA ASN A 71 15.65 -8.90 0.18
C ASN A 71 14.43 -9.82 0.29
N ILE A 72 13.65 -9.93 -0.78
CA ILE A 72 12.46 -10.79 -0.75
C ILE A 72 12.87 -12.23 -1.07
N ILE A 73 12.86 -13.09 -0.05
CA ILE A 73 13.29 -14.50 -0.16
C ILE A 73 12.14 -15.41 -0.63
N HIS A 74 10.88 -14.98 -0.47
CA HIS A 74 9.72 -15.67 -0.99
C HIS A 74 8.52 -14.73 -1.18
N ASN A 75 7.67 -15.03 -2.17
CA ASN A 75 6.47 -14.26 -2.49
C ASN A 75 5.23 -15.17 -2.43
N TYR A 76 4.26 -14.82 -1.59
CA TYR A 76 2.91 -15.37 -1.64
C TYR A 76 1.97 -14.40 -2.36
N ARG A 77 1.46 -14.84 -3.51
CA ARG A 77 0.50 -14.07 -4.33
C ARG A 77 -0.82 -14.80 -4.36
N PHE A 78 -1.88 -14.11 -3.95
CA PHE A 78 -3.25 -14.60 -3.96
C PHE A 78 -4.09 -13.79 -4.96
N ALA A 79 -5.26 -14.33 -5.31
CA ALA A 79 -6.24 -13.60 -6.12
C ALA A 79 -6.68 -12.32 -5.40
N ASP A 80 -6.93 -11.24 -6.14
CA ASP A 80 -7.33 -9.96 -5.58
C ASP A 80 -8.54 -10.12 -4.62
N HIS A 81 -8.46 -9.48 -3.45
CA HIS A 81 -9.46 -9.61 -2.37
C HIS A 81 -9.58 -10.99 -1.70
N HIS A 82 -8.57 -11.85 -1.79
CA HIS A 82 -8.55 -13.14 -1.09
C HIS A 82 -8.86 -13.00 0.41
N ARG A 83 -9.70 -13.90 0.92
CA ARG A 83 -9.96 -14.04 2.36
C ARG A 83 -9.06 -15.12 2.92
N TYR A 84 -8.13 -14.73 3.77
CA TYR A 84 -7.17 -15.65 4.38
C TYR A 84 -7.85 -16.51 5.46
N SER A 85 -7.65 -17.81 5.39
CA SER A 85 -7.94 -18.71 6.51
C SER A 85 -6.82 -18.70 7.54
N GLN A 86 -7.15 -19.08 8.77
CA GLN A 86 -6.17 -19.13 9.86
C GLN A 86 -5.03 -20.12 9.54
N GLN A 87 -5.37 -21.27 8.97
CA GLN A 87 -4.40 -22.30 8.61
C GLN A 87 -3.44 -21.85 7.51
N GLU A 88 -3.92 -21.08 6.52
CA GLU A 88 -3.05 -20.51 5.48
C GLU A 88 -1.99 -19.59 6.09
N ILE A 89 -2.40 -18.65 6.96
CA ILE A 89 -1.47 -17.73 7.60
C ILE A 89 -0.48 -18.48 8.51
N ILE A 90 -0.94 -19.46 9.29
CA ILE A 90 -0.07 -20.32 10.11
C ILE A 90 0.96 -21.07 9.25
N ASN A 91 0.55 -21.62 8.11
CA ASN A 91 1.45 -22.32 7.20
C ASN A 91 2.52 -21.37 6.62
N ILE A 92 2.13 -20.14 6.30
CA ILE A 92 3.04 -19.10 5.79
C ILE A 92 4.03 -18.67 6.86
N ILE A 93 3.57 -18.45 8.11
CA ILE A 93 4.43 -18.15 9.26
C ILE A 93 5.47 -19.26 9.46
N ASN A 94 5.03 -20.52 9.52
CA ASN A 94 5.91 -21.66 9.68
C ASN A 94 6.94 -21.79 8.55
N HIS A 95 6.53 -21.51 7.31
CA HIS A 95 7.44 -21.54 6.17
C HIS A 95 8.45 -20.38 6.21
N ALA A 96 8.01 -19.17 6.56
CA ALA A 96 8.89 -18.00 6.69
C ALA A 96 9.97 -18.23 7.75
N VAL A 97 9.61 -18.80 8.91
CA VAL A 97 10.56 -19.17 9.95
C VAL A 97 11.58 -20.20 9.44
N LYS A 98 11.13 -21.23 8.70
CA LYS A 98 12.03 -22.25 8.12
C LYS A 98 12.99 -21.67 7.08
N LEU A 99 12.58 -20.64 6.35
CA LEU A 99 13.42 -19.93 5.38
C LEU A 99 14.42 -18.97 6.04
N GLY A 100 14.32 -18.73 7.35
CA GLY A 100 15.13 -17.74 8.04
C GLY A 100 14.75 -16.30 7.67
N ALA A 101 13.46 -16.05 7.42
CA ALA A 101 12.97 -14.70 7.22
C ALA A 101 13.07 -13.89 8.53
N ASP A 102 13.31 -12.59 8.39
CA ASP A 102 13.28 -11.61 9.48
C ASP A 102 11.86 -11.07 9.72
N ALA A 103 11.01 -11.05 8.69
CA ALA A 103 9.60 -10.67 8.79
C ALA A 103 8.77 -11.22 7.63
N ILE A 104 7.44 -11.27 7.83
CA ILE A 104 6.45 -11.33 6.75
C ILE A 104 5.90 -9.92 6.56
N VAL A 105 5.91 -9.42 5.31
CA VAL A 105 5.41 -8.08 4.98
C VAL A 105 4.25 -8.17 3.99
N THR A 106 3.14 -7.51 4.30
CA THR A 106 1.93 -7.49 3.48
C THR A 106 1.44 -6.06 3.21
N THR A 107 0.37 -5.93 2.43
CA THR A 107 -0.31 -4.64 2.23
C THR A 107 -1.25 -4.34 3.40
N GLU A 108 -1.51 -3.06 3.69
CA GLU A 108 -2.52 -2.70 4.69
C GLU A 108 -3.91 -3.28 4.35
N LYS A 109 -4.27 -3.29 3.07
CA LYS A 109 -5.54 -3.86 2.59
C LYS A 109 -5.65 -5.36 2.82
N ASP A 110 -4.53 -6.07 2.82
CA ASP A 110 -4.49 -7.49 3.13
C ASP A 110 -4.52 -7.72 4.64
N ALA A 111 -3.80 -6.91 5.42
CA ALA A 111 -3.77 -7.01 6.87
C ALA A 111 -5.16 -6.93 7.51
N VAL A 112 -6.06 -6.08 7.01
CA VAL A 112 -7.45 -6.00 7.51
C VAL A 112 -8.27 -7.29 7.28
N ARG A 113 -7.81 -8.17 6.39
CA ARG A 113 -8.45 -9.47 6.09
C ARG A 113 -7.77 -10.64 6.81
N PHE A 114 -6.73 -10.40 7.60
CA PHE A 114 -6.07 -11.47 8.33
C PHE A 114 -6.97 -11.96 9.46
N PRO A 115 -7.14 -13.28 9.62
CA PRO A 115 -7.75 -13.84 10.81
C PRO A 115 -6.83 -13.61 12.00
N PHE A 116 -7.39 -13.53 13.21
CA PHE A 116 -6.59 -13.47 14.42
C PHE A 116 -5.68 -14.71 14.57
N ILE A 117 -4.42 -14.48 14.90
CA ILE A 117 -3.41 -15.52 15.10
C ILE A 117 -2.86 -15.39 16.52
N GLU A 118 -3.01 -16.44 17.33
CA GLU A 118 -2.56 -16.43 18.73
C GLU A 118 -1.03 -16.46 18.85
N ARG A 119 -0.36 -17.23 17.99
CA ARG A 119 1.09 -17.44 18.05
C ARG A 119 1.77 -16.97 16.78
N ILE A 120 2.64 -16.00 16.94
CA ILE A 120 3.38 -15.35 15.86
C ILE A 120 4.86 -15.43 16.21
N ASP A 121 5.55 -16.41 15.63
CA ASP A 121 6.97 -16.66 15.91
C ASP A 121 7.91 -15.74 15.11
N ILE A 122 7.37 -14.90 14.21
CA ILE A 122 8.11 -13.96 13.35
C ILE A 122 7.28 -12.68 13.15
N PRO A 123 7.88 -11.47 13.14
CA PRO A 123 7.14 -10.23 12.91
C PRO A 123 6.27 -10.27 11.65
N LEU A 124 5.03 -9.85 11.82
CA LEU A 124 4.04 -9.76 10.76
C LEU A 124 3.65 -8.30 10.58
N LEU A 125 4.12 -7.72 9.47
CA LEU A 125 4.10 -6.28 9.22
C LEU A 125 3.23 -5.96 8.00
N TYR A 126 2.59 -4.81 8.00
CA TYR A 126 2.05 -4.21 6.78
C TYR A 126 2.75 -2.90 6.45
N MET A 127 2.86 -2.59 5.15
CA MET A 127 3.35 -1.29 4.70
C MET A 127 2.17 -0.31 4.55
N ARG A 128 2.21 0.79 5.31
CA ARG A 128 1.26 1.90 5.18
C ARG A 128 1.59 2.70 3.93
N VAL A 129 0.58 2.95 3.11
CA VAL A 129 0.66 3.78 1.91
C VAL A 129 -0.44 4.83 1.98
N GLU A 130 -0.09 6.07 1.70
CA GLU A 130 -1.04 7.19 1.67
C GLU A 130 -1.03 7.86 0.30
N ILE A 131 -2.10 8.57 -0.02
CA ILE A 131 -2.15 9.43 -1.20
C ILE A 131 -1.61 10.80 -0.81
N GLU A 132 -0.55 11.23 -1.49
CA GLU A 132 0.02 12.56 -1.35
C GLU A 132 -0.34 13.39 -2.59
N MET A 133 -0.96 14.55 -2.37
CA MET A 133 -1.26 15.51 -3.42
C MET A 133 0.03 16.23 -3.84
N ILE A 134 0.34 16.21 -5.13
CA ILE A 134 1.52 16.86 -5.72
C ILE A 134 1.19 18.29 -6.14
N THR A 135 0.04 18.48 -6.79
CA THR A 135 -0.47 19.79 -7.23
C THR A 135 -1.99 19.75 -7.27
N GLY A 136 -2.65 20.88 -7.09
CA GLY A 136 -4.09 20.97 -7.31
C GLY A 136 -4.94 20.44 -6.15
N GLU A 137 -4.42 20.50 -4.91
CA GLU A 137 -5.12 20.00 -3.72
C GLU A 137 -6.32 20.87 -3.36
N GLU A 138 -6.12 22.18 -3.26
CA GLU A 138 -7.20 23.14 -2.96
C GLU A 138 -8.31 23.08 -4.01
N GLU A 139 -7.92 22.97 -5.29
CA GLU A 139 -8.85 22.81 -6.39
C GLU A 139 -9.61 21.49 -6.29
N PHE A 140 -8.92 20.38 -5.97
CA PHE A 140 -9.57 19.09 -5.76
C PHE A 140 -10.63 19.14 -4.66
N ILE A 141 -10.33 19.77 -3.53
CA ILE A 141 -11.29 20.00 -2.44
C ILE A 141 -12.45 20.87 -2.92
N SER A 142 -12.17 21.96 -3.65
CA SER A 142 -13.22 22.83 -4.22
C SER A 142 -14.15 22.08 -5.18
N TRP A 143 -13.63 21.13 -5.97
CA TRP A 143 -14.45 20.30 -6.85
C TRP A 143 -15.36 19.36 -6.05
N ILE A 144 -14.85 18.77 -4.97
CA ILE A 144 -15.66 17.95 -4.06
C ILE A 144 -16.78 18.78 -3.46
N ASP A 145 -16.47 19.98 -2.95
CA ASP A 145 -17.48 20.88 -2.38
C ASP A 145 -18.56 21.23 -3.38
N ARG A 146 -18.16 21.61 -4.60
CA ARG A 146 -19.08 21.96 -5.69
C ARG A 146 -20.02 20.80 -6.08
N ILE A 147 -19.53 19.56 -6.05
CA ILE A 147 -20.26 18.38 -6.51
C ILE A 147 -21.10 17.76 -5.39
N CYS A 148 -20.50 17.55 -4.24
CA CYS A 148 -21.08 16.79 -3.12
C CYS A 148 -21.86 17.69 -2.15
N PHE A 149 -21.43 18.94 -1.98
CA PHE A 149 -21.99 19.87 -1.00
C PHE A 149 -22.51 21.11 -1.72
N LYS A 150 -23.55 20.92 -2.56
CA LYS A 150 -24.32 22.05 -3.11
C LYS A 150 -24.64 22.99 -1.96
N SER A 151 -24.11 24.22 -2.03
CA SER A 151 -24.52 25.28 -1.12
C SER A 151 -26.04 25.38 -1.18
N SER A 152 -26.71 24.93 -0.13
CA SER A 152 -28.07 25.34 0.19
C SER A 152 -28.00 26.85 0.31
N LYS A 153 -28.24 27.58 -0.79
CA LYS A 153 -28.58 28.99 -0.70
C LYS A 153 -29.88 29.05 0.08
N ILE A 154 -29.76 29.29 1.37
CA ILE A 154 -30.84 29.73 2.24
C ILE A 154 -31.32 31.05 1.63
N ASN A 155 -32.51 31.01 1.03
CA ASN A 155 -33.28 32.21 0.70
C ASN A 155 -33.82 32.84 1.98
#